data_AF-A0A3Q2QEX7-F1
#
_entry.id   AF-A0A3Q2QEX7-F1
#
_cell.length_a   1.000
_cell.length_b   1.000
_cell.length_c   1.000
_cell.angle_alpha   90.00
_cell.angle_beta   90.00
_cell.angle_gamma   90.00
#
_symmetry.space_group_name_H-M   'P 1'
#
loop_
_entity.id
_entity.type
_entity.pdbx_description
1 polymer ?
#
loop_
_entity_poly.entity_id
_entity_poly.type
_entity_poly.pdbx_seq_one_letter_code
_entity_poly.pdbx_strand_id
1 'polypeptide(L)'
;IIISSYTANLAAFLTVERMVSPIESAEDLAKQTEIAYGTLDSGSTKEFFRRSKIALFDKMWTYMRSAEPSVFVKTTAEGVQRVRKSKGKYAYLLESTMNEYIEQRKPCDTMKVGGNLDSKGYGIATPKGSSLRNAVNLAVLKLNEQGLLDKLKNKWWYDKGECGSGGGDSKEKTSALSLSNVAGVFYILVGGLGLAMLVALIEFCYKSRAEAKRMKVAKNAQNINPTSSQNSQNFATYKEGYNVYGIESVKI
;
A
#
# COMPACT_ATOMS: atom_id res chain seq x y z
N ILE A 1 -17.25 -3.97 -25.81
CA ILE A 1 -17.73 -4.59 -24.55
C ILE A 1 -16.55 -4.88 -23.62
N ILE A 2 -15.64 -5.82 -23.93
CA ILE A 2 -14.52 -6.20 -23.04
C ILE A 2 -13.59 -5.02 -22.66
N ILE A 3 -13.10 -4.28 -23.66
CA ILE A 3 -12.19 -3.13 -23.42
C ILE A 3 -12.89 -2.04 -22.61
N SER A 4 -14.14 -1.73 -22.97
CA SER A 4 -14.97 -0.75 -22.26
C SER A 4 -15.19 -1.13 -20.78
N SER A 5 -15.45 -2.41 -20.50
CA SER A 5 -15.60 -2.92 -19.13
C SER A 5 -14.29 -2.88 -18.34
N TYR A 6 -13.15 -3.20 -18.96
CA TYR A 6 -11.83 -3.07 -18.35
C TYR A 6 -11.53 -1.61 -17.98
N THR A 7 -11.73 -0.69 -18.93
CA THR A 7 -11.50 0.75 -18.70
C THR A 7 -12.41 1.30 -17.61
N ALA A 8 -13.69 0.89 -17.58
CA ALA A 8 -14.63 1.31 -16.54
C ALA A 8 -14.25 0.80 -15.14
N ASN A 9 -13.87 -0.48 -15.01
CA ASN A 9 -13.48 -1.05 -13.73
C ASN A 9 -12.13 -0.50 -13.25
N LEU A 10 -11.19 -0.28 -14.16
CA LEU A 10 -9.91 0.37 -13.86
C LEU A 10 -10.12 1.80 -13.36
N ALA A 11 -10.97 2.58 -14.04
CA ALA A 11 -11.30 3.94 -13.62
C ALA A 11 -11.94 3.95 -12.22
N ALA A 12 -12.86 3.02 -11.94
CA ALA A 12 -13.47 2.88 -10.62
C ALA A 12 -12.46 2.49 -9.53
N PHE A 13 -11.49 1.63 -9.85
CA PHE A 13 -10.43 1.26 -8.90
C PHE A 13 -9.48 2.43 -8.62
N LEU A 14 -9.18 3.23 -9.63
CA LEU A 14 -8.28 4.39 -9.50
C LEU A 14 -8.92 5.58 -8.79
N THR A 15 -10.25 5.71 -8.80
CA THR A 15 -10.96 6.77 -8.07
C THR A 15 -11.17 6.44 -6.60
N VAL A 16 -11.12 5.16 -6.22
CA VAL A 16 -11.28 4.73 -4.83
C VAL A 16 -9.93 4.32 -4.27
N GLU A 17 -9.16 5.28 -3.76
CA GLU A 17 -8.12 4.97 -2.79
C GLU A 17 -8.79 4.50 -1.50
N ARG A 18 -9.01 3.18 -1.38
CA ARG A 18 -9.37 2.62 -0.09
C ARG A 18 -8.15 2.78 0.82
N MET A 19 -8.30 3.57 1.90
CA MET A 19 -7.38 3.48 3.02
C MET A 19 -7.53 2.08 3.64
N VAL A 20 -6.74 1.13 3.16
CA VAL A 20 -6.70 -0.21 3.74
C VAL A 20 -5.86 -0.12 5.00
N SER A 21 -6.51 -0.15 6.16
CA SER A 21 -5.78 -0.33 7.42
C SER A 21 -5.31 -1.78 7.49
N PRO A 22 -4.01 -2.05 7.69
CA PRO A 22 -3.50 -3.42 7.80
C PRO A 22 -3.98 -4.14 9.07
N ILE A 23 -4.56 -3.39 10.02
CA ILE A 23 -5.09 -3.89 11.28
C ILE A 23 -6.48 -3.27 11.52
N GLU A 24 -7.43 -4.04 12.05
CA GLU A 24 -8.75 -3.52 12.44
C GLU A 24 -9.00 -3.67 13.95
N SER A 25 -8.20 -4.49 14.62
CA SER A 25 -8.42 -4.90 16.01
C SER A 25 -7.13 -5.21 16.76
N ALA A 26 -7.21 -5.30 18.09
CA ALA A 26 -6.07 -5.73 18.91
C ALA A 26 -5.76 -7.22 18.71
N GLU A 27 -6.76 -8.00 18.34
CA GLU A 27 -6.65 -9.40 17.95
C GLU A 27 -5.72 -9.56 16.74
N ASP A 28 -5.82 -8.67 15.75
CA ASP A 28 -4.95 -8.71 14.59
C ASP A 28 -3.50 -8.44 14.99
N LEU A 29 -3.27 -7.42 15.83
CA LEU A 29 -1.95 -7.13 16.39
C LEU A 29 -1.34 -8.34 17.11
N ALA A 30 -2.15 -9.09 17.86
CA ALA A 30 -1.70 -10.26 18.62
C ALA A 30 -1.45 -11.52 17.75
N LYS A 31 -2.00 -11.58 16.54
CA LYS A 31 -1.82 -12.70 15.60
C LYS A 31 -0.54 -12.59 14.77
N GLN A 32 -0.05 -11.38 14.56
CA GLN A 32 1.11 -11.06 13.72
C GLN A 32 2.29 -10.51 14.53
N THR A 33 3.47 -10.41 13.90
CA THR A 33 4.70 -9.88 14.52
C THR A 33 5.42 -8.84 13.68
N GLU A 34 4.86 -8.44 12.53
CA GLU A 34 5.42 -7.46 11.61
C GLU A 34 5.28 -6.02 12.12
N ILE A 35 4.14 -5.71 12.74
CA ILE A 35 3.83 -4.45 13.41
C ILE A 35 4.07 -4.65 14.90
N ALA A 36 5.13 -4.04 15.40
CA ALA A 36 5.39 -4.03 16.83
C ALA A 36 4.33 -3.18 17.56
N TYR A 37 4.05 -3.48 18.82
CA TYR A 37 3.14 -2.67 19.61
C TYR A 37 3.61 -2.53 21.05
N GLY A 38 3.33 -1.38 21.64
CA GLY A 38 3.81 -1.05 22.97
C GLY A 38 2.94 -0.03 23.69
N THR A 39 3.25 0.16 24.98
CA THR A 39 2.56 1.08 25.89
C THR A 39 3.56 1.99 26.59
N LEU A 40 3.06 2.95 27.37
CA LEU A 40 3.89 3.73 28.29
C LEU A 40 4.55 2.80 29.32
N ASP A 41 5.85 3.00 29.58
CA ASP A 41 6.67 2.14 30.45
C ASP A 41 6.21 2.18 31.92
N SER A 42 5.49 3.23 32.28
CA SER A 42 4.79 3.39 33.55
C SER A 42 3.34 3.78 33.29
N GLY A 43 2.37 3.13 33.93
CA GLY A 43 0.97 3.56 33.84
C GLY A 43 -0.05 2.44 33.97
N SER A 44 -1.31 2.83 33.96
CA SER A 44 -2.47 1.93 34.09
C SER A 44 -2.59 0.96 32.91
N THR A 45 -2.18 1.35 31.70
CA THR A 45 -2.25 0.51 30.50
C THR A 45 -1.25 -0.64 30.56
N LYS A 46 0.00 -0.39 30.94
CA LYS A 46 1.01 -1.45 31.12
C LYS A 46 0.59 -2.43 32.22
N GLU A 47 0.08 -1.91 33.34
CA GLU A 47 -0.39 -2.74 34.45
C GLU A 47 -1.64 -3.54 34.09
N PHE A 48 -2.52 -2.99 33.25
CA PHE A 48 -3.68 -3.71 32.70
C PHE A 48 -3.24 -4.98 31.96
N PHE A 49 -2.30 -4.86 31.02
CA PHE A 49 -1.80 -6.02 30.28
C PHE A 49 -1.08 -7.01 31.20
N ARG A 50 -0.28 -6.53 32.15
CA ARG A 50 0.43 -7.37 33.12
C ARG A 50 -0.51 -8.21 34.00
N ARG A 51 -1.65 -7.66 34.40
CA ARG A 51 -2.62 -8.33 35.30
C ARG A 51 -3.77 -9.01 34.58
N SER A 52 -3.89 -8.82 33.27
CA SER A 52 -5.01 -9.35 32.51
C SER A 52 -5.03 -10.87 32.56
N LYS A 53 -6.22 -11.44 32.74
CA LYS A 53 -6.46 -12.88 32.68
C LYS A 53 -7.02 -13.34 31.34
N ILE A 54 -7.25 -12.40 30.42
CA ILE A 54 -7.79 -12.69 29.10
C ILE A 54 -6.64 -13.18 28.23
N ALA A 55 -6.79 -14.37 27.64
CA ALA A 55 -5.73 -15.04 26.88
C ALA A 55 -5.11 -14.16 25.77
N LEU A 56 -5.94 -13.36 25.09
CA LEU A 56 -5.48 -12.39 24.09
C LEU A 56 -4.49 -11.38 24.69
N PHE A 57 -4.87 -10.73 25.79
CA PHE A 57 -4.07 -9.68 26.40
C PHE A 57 -2.84 -10.23 27.12
N ASP A 58 -2.91 -11.45 27.66
CA ASP A 58 -1.76 -12.16 28.23
C ASP A 58 -0.72 -12.51 27.13
N LYS A 59 -1.18 -12.93 25.95
CA LYS A 59 -0.31 -13.13 24.78
C LYS A 59 0.37 -11.82 24.37
N MET A 60 -0.40 -10.72 24.29
CA MET A 60 0.15 -9.39 23.98
C MET A 60 1.16 -8.93 25.04
N TRP A 61 0.88 -9.17 26.33
CA TRP A 61 1.80 -8.86 27.41
C TRP A 61 3.10 -9.67 27.32
N THR A 62 2.99 -10.96 27.02
CA THR A 62 4.16 -11.84 26.85
C THR A 62 5.05 -11.33 25.73
N TYR A 63 4.48 -10.96 24.58
CA TYR A 63 5.20 -10.30 23.49
C TYR A 63 5.87 -9.00 23.94
N MET A 64 5.12 -8.08 24.56
CA MET A 64 5.67 -6.79 24.99
C MET A 64 6.81 -6.94 26.00
N ARG A 65 6.73 -7.94 26.89
CA ARG A 65 7.75 -8.23 27.90
C ARG A 65 9.03 -8.80 27.29
N SER A 66 8.94 -9.62 26.25
CA SER A 66 10.09 -10.26 25.60
C SER A 66 10.60 -9.52 24.37
N ALA A 67 10.01 -8.38 24.01
CA ALA A 67 10.36 -7.66 22.80
C ALA A 67 11.72 -6.95 22.92
N GLU A 68 12.60 -7.23 21.96
CA GLU A 68 13.91 -6.58 21.81
C GLU A 68 14.01 -5.97 20.40
N PRO A 69 14.24 -4.65 20.26
CA PRO A 69 14.39 -3.65 21.33
C PRO A 69 13.06 -3.35 22.03
N SER A 70 13.13 -2.74 23.23
CA SER A 70 11.96 -2.43 24.05
C SER A 70 10.86 -1.71 23.25
N VAL A 71 9.64 -2.22 23.34
CA VAL A 71 8.43 -1.59 22.79
C VAL A 71 7.83 -0.55 23.72
N PHE A 72 8.28 -0.48 24.98
CA PHE A 72 7.81 0.54 25.92
C PHE A 72 8.48 1.89 25.65
N VAL A 73 7.75 2.97 25.93
CA VAL A 73 8.22 4.36 25.81
C VAL A 73 8.08 5.09 27.14
N LYS A 74 8.89 6.12 27.39
CA LYS A 74 8.87 6.83 28.69
C LYS A 74 7.79 7.91 28.75
N THR A 75 7.43 8.48 27.61
CA THR A 75 6.41 9.54 27.51
C THR A 75 5.42 9.26 26.38
N THR A 76 4.20 9.79 26.52
CA THR A 76 3.18 9.68 25.46
C THR A 76 3.64 10.34 24.16
N ALA A 77 4.34 11.48 24.25
CA ALA A 77 4.87 12.17 23.07
C ALA A 77 5.91 11.33 22.31
N GLU A 78 6.78 10.62 23.03
CA GLU A 78 7.72 9.66 22.44
C GLU A 78 7.00 8.52 21.73
N GLY A 79 5.95 7.96 22.33
CA GLY A 79 5.10 6.92 21.71
C GLY A 79 4.47 7.39 20.39
N VAL A 80 3.88 8.58 20.39
CA VAL A 80 3.29 9.18 19.17
C VAL A 80 4.36 9.41 18.10
N GLN A 81 5.51 9.99 18.45
CA GLN A 81 6.60 10.21 17.49
C GLN A 81 7.17 8.89 16.95
N ARG A 82 7.26 7.85 17.78
CA ARG A 82 7.71 6.52 17.36
C ARG A 82 6.76 5.94 16.32
N VAL A 83 5.44 6.02 16.51
CA VAL A 83 4.44 5.60 15.51
C VAL A 83 4.68 6.32 14.17
N ARG A 84 4.76 7.65 14.21
CA ARG A 84 4.97 8.50 13.01
C ARG A 84 6.22 8.13 12.22
N LYS A 85 7.33 7.84 12.93
CA LYS A 85 8.61 7.47 12.31
C LYS A 85 8.65 6.02 11.80
N SER A 86 7.80 5.15 12.33
CA SER A 86 7.86 3.71 12.06
C SER A 86 7.15 3.27 10.78
N LYS A 87 6.56 4.20 10.00
CA LYS A 87 5.92 3.91 8.69
C LYS A 87 4.96 2.72 8.73
N GLY A 88 4.10 2.66 9.75
CA GLY A 88 3.11 1.60 9.93
C GLY A 88 3.65 0.29 10.54
N LYS A 89 4.91 0.25 11.01
CA LYS A 89 5.51 -0.93 11.68
C LYS A 89 5.49 -0.86 13.21
N TYR A 90 4.87 0.17 13.79
CA TYR A 90 4.69 0.30 15.23
C TYR A 90 3.32 0.88 15.57
N ALA A 91 2.59 0.23 16.48
CA ALA A 91 1.33 0.68 17.04
C ALA A 91 1.51 1.07 18.52
N TYR A 92 0.91 2.19 18.92
CA TYR A 92 1.01 2.67 20.29
C TYR A 92 -0.34 2.57 21.00
N LEU A 93 -0.37 1.83 22.09
CA LEU A 93 -1.56 1.57 22.88
C LEU A 93 -1.65 2.62 24.00
N LEU A 94 -2.68 3.47 23.92
CA LEU A 94 -2.96 4.55 24.86
C LEU A 94 -4.47 4.73 25.08
N GLU A 95 -4.85 5.56 26.04
CA GLU A 95 -6.25 5.81 26.38
C GLU A 95 -7.01 6.46 25.22
N SER A 96 -8.26 6.06 25.01
CA SER A 96 -9.05 6.49 23.84
C SER A 96 -9.21 8.01 23.75
N THR A 97 -9.33 8.70 24.89
CA THR A 97 -9.46 10.16 24.93
C THR A 97 -8.23 10.86 24.38
N MET A 98 -7.04 10.36 24.69
CA MET A 98 -5.80 10.92 24.19
C MET A 98 -5.57 10.53 22.73
N ASN A 99 -6.03 9.34 22.32
CA ASN A 99 -5.97 8.92 20.92
C ASN A 99 -6.83 9.83 20.02
N GLU A 100 -8.11 10.00 20.38
CA GLU A 100 -9.05 10.93 19.72
C GLU A 100 -8.50 12.36 19.69
N TYR A 101 -7.80 12.79 20.74
CA TYR A 101 -7.19 14.12 20.77
C TYR A 101 -6.03 14.26 19.77
N ILE A 102 -5.12 13.28 19.72
CA ILE A 102 -3.92 13.32 18.86
C ILE A 102 -4.29 13.18 17.38
N GLU A 103 -5.33 12.39 17.06
CA GLU A 103 -5.91 12.30 15.71
C GLU A 103 -6.36 13.65 15.16
N GLN A 104 -6.83 14.55 16.05
CA GLN A 104 -7.26 15.90 15.68
C GLN A 104 -6.12 16.93 15.63
N ARG A 105 -4.85 16.51 15.75
CA ARG A 105 -3.67 17.39 15.76
C ARG A 105 -2.83 17.21 14.50
N LYS A 106 -2.22 18.30 14.05
CA LYS A 106 -1.29 18.22 12.91
C LYS A 106 -0.12 17.26 13.20
N PRO A 107 0.37 16.55 12.16
CA PRO A 107 -0.03 16.63 10.75
C PRO A 107 -1.17 15.66 10.36
N CYS A 108 -2.07 15.28 11.28
CA CYS A 108 -3.23 14.43 10.99
C CYS A 108 -2.85 13.03 10.44
N ASP A 109 -1.72 12.51 10.94
CA ASP A 109 -1.04 11.29 10.47
C ASP A 109 -1.24 10.09 11.40
N THR A 110 -2.17 10.23 12.35
CA THR A 110 -2.55 9.18 13.31
C THR A 110 -4.04 8.94 13.22
N MET A 111 -4.46 7.69 13.43
CA MET A 111 -5.87 7.31 13.45
C MET A 111 -6.13 6.31 14.58
N LYS A 112 -7.30 6.38 15.20
CA LYS A 112 -7.80 5.32 16.08
C LYS A 112 -8.27 4.13 15.24
N VAL A 113 -7.82 2.94 15.61
CA VAL A 113 -8.23 1.67 15.00
C VAL A 113 -8.87 0.79 16.07
N GLY A 114 -9.96 0.12 15.72
CA GLY A 114 -10.67 -0.80 16.60
C GLY A 114 -11.44 -0.14 17.75
N GLY A 115 -12.06 -0.98 18.56
CA GLY A 115 -12.78 -0.59 19.77
C GLY A 115 -11.86 -0.34 20.97
N ASN A 116 -12.43 0.17 22.06
CA ASN A 116 -11.71 0.28 23.32
C ASN A 116 -11.49 -1.12 23.92
N LEU A 117 -10.30 -1.37 24.48
CA LEU A 117 -9.94 -2.68 25.06
C LEU A 117 -10.50 -2.89 26.47
N ASP A 118 -10.84 -1.80 27.15
CA ASP A 118 -11.47 -1.77 28.45
C ASP A 118 -12.45 -0.60 28.54
N SER A 119 -13.20 -0.56 29.64
CA SER A 119 -14.10 0.55 29.98
C SER A 119 -13.60 1.23 31.25
N LYS A 120 -12.89 2.34 31.06
CA LYS A 120 -12.35 3.19 32.12
C LYS A 120 -12.93 4.61 32.00
N GLY A 121 -12.90 5.35 33.10
CA GLY A 121 -13.34 6.74 33.14
C GLY A 121 -12.49 7.57 34.11
N TYR A 122 -12.37 8.87 33.82
CA TYR A 122 -11.75 9.82 34.74
C TYR A 122 -12.74 10.26 35.81
N GLY A 123 -12.23 10.52 37.01
CA GLY A 123 -13.01 11.04 38.13
C GLY A 123 -12.25 12.11 38.89
N ILE A 124 -12.99 12.98 39.59
CA ILE A 124 -12.39 14.00 40.45
C ILE A 124 -12.03 13.36 41.79
N ALA A 125 -10.75 13.36 42.14
CA ALA A 125 -10.27 12.82 43.41
C ALA A 125 -10.38 13.88 44.52
N THR A 126 -10.80 13.45 45.70
CA THR A 126 -10.76 14.25 46.94
C THR A 126 -10.10 13.41 48.05
N PRO A 127 -9.44 14.05 49.04
CA PRO A 127 -8.92 13.32 50.19
C PRO A 127 -10.00 12.49 50.87
N LYS A 128 -9.62 11.31 51.38
CA LYS A 128 -10.55 10.42 52.06
C LYS A 128 -11.16 11.14 53.27
N GLY A 129 -12.49 11.21 53.33
CA GLY A 129 -13.23 11.90 54.38
C GLY A 129 -13.46 13.41 54.15
N SER A 130 -13.06 13.96 52.99
CA SER A 130 -13.31 15.36 52.67
C SER A 130 -14.82 15.68 52.57
N SER A 131 -15.24 16.79 53.17
CA SER A 131 -16.61 17.32 53.07
C SER A 131 -16.99 17.73 51.64
N LEU A 132 -16.01 18.00 50.77
CA LEU A 132 -16.22 18.39 49.38
C LEU A 132 -16.74 17.24 48.51
N ARG A 133 -16.53 15.98 48.92
CA ARG A 133 -16.86 14.80 48.11
C ARG A 133 -18.29 14.83 47.59
N ASN A 134 -19.26 15.05 48.48
CA ASN A 134 -20.68 14.98 48.13
C ASN A 134 -21.09 16.15 47.21
N ALA A 135 -20.64 17.36 47.54
CA ALA A 135 -20.93 18.56 46.74
C ALA A 135 -20.35 18.44 45.32
N VAL A 136 -19.10 17.99 45.19
CA VAL A 136 -18.44 17.76 43.89
C VAL A 136 -19.14 16.66 43.10
N ASN A 137 -19.47 15.54 43.75
CA ASN A 137 -20.16 14.43 43.08
C ASN A 137 -21.51 14.85 42.49
N LEU A 138 -22.33 15.58 43.26
CA LEU A 138 -23.61 16.10 42.80
C LEU A 138 -23.44 17.14 41.67
N ALA A 139 -22.41 17.98 41.75
CA ALA A 139 -22.11 18.93 40.68
C ALA A 139 -21.75 18.23 39.37
N VAL A 140 -20.91 17.18 39.41
CA VAL A 140 -20.55 16.40 38.21
C VAL A 140 -21.78 15.76 37.57
N LEU A 141 -22.68 15.18 38.36
CA LEU A 141 -23.93 14.60 37.86
C LEU A 141 -24.80 15.66 37.18
N LYS A 142 -24.97 16.83 37.81
CA LYS A 142 -25.73 17.94 37.22
C LYS A 142 -25.14 18.42 35.89
N LEU A 143 -23.81 18.52 35.79
CA LEU A 143 -23.14 18.90 34.54
C LEU A 143 -23.31 17.84 33.44
N ASN A 144 -23.35 16.57 33.82
CA ASN A 144 -23.58 15.46 32.91
C ASN A 144 -25.03 15.43 32.38
N GLU A 145 -26.02 15.53 33.26
CA GLU A 145 -27.45 15.58 32.91
C GLU A 145 -27.79 16.77 32.00
N GLN A 146 -27.11 17.89 32.18
CA GLN A 146 -27.26 19.08 31.34
C GLN A 146 -26.53 18.99 29.99
N GLY A 147 -25.76 17.93 29.74
CA GLY A 147 -24.95 17.77 28.52
C GLY A 147 -23.78 18.76 28.42
N LEU A 148 -23.42 19.44 29.53
CA LEU A 148 -22.32 20.42 29.51
C LEU A 148 -20.97 19.73 29.31
N LEU A 149 -20.80 18.53 29.88
CA LEU A 149 -19.57 17.75 29.70
C LEU A 149 -19.35 17.36 28.23
N ASP A 150 -20.41 16.96 27.52
CA ASP A 150 -20.34 16.65 26.09
C ASP A 150 -20.04 17.89 25.25
N LYS A 151 -20.67 19.02 25.58
CA LYS A 151 -20.38 20.30 24.94
C LYS A 151 -18.91 20.71 25.14
N LEU A 152 -18.36 20.49 26.33
CA LEU A 152 -16.94 20.73 26.61
C LEU A 152 -16.04 19.76 25.85
N LYS A 153 -16.39 18.46 25.78
CA LYS A 153 -15.64 17.48 24.98
C LYS A 153 -15.56 17.94 23.53
N ASN A 154 -16.69 18.26 22.91
CA ASN A 154 -16.72 18.70 21.51
C ASN A 154 -15.89 19.97 21.29
N LYS A 155 -16.01 20.95 22.19
CA LYS A 155 -15.24 22.19 22.13
C LYS A 155 -13.73 21.98 22.14
N TRP A 156 -13.23 21.05 22.96
CA TRP A 156 -11.79 20.88 23.17
C TRP A 156 -11.15 19.81 22.28
N TRP A 157 -11.93 18.86 21.76
CA TRP A 157 -11.45 17.82 20.85
C TRP A 157 -11.68 18.17 19.38
N TYR A 158 -12.88 18.62 19.01
CA TYR A 158 -13.29 18.75 17.61
C TYR A 158 -13.34 20.20 17.14
N ASP A 159 -14.00 21.11 17.88
CA ASP A 159 -14.11 22.52 17.47
C ASP A 159 -12.73 23.21 17.45
N LYS A 160 -11.81 22.74 18.30
CA LYS A 160 -10.41 23.16 18.37
C LYS A 160 -9.44 22.16 17.73
N GLY A 161 -9.98 21.20 16.97
CA GLY A 161 -9.21 20.30 16.14
C GLY A 161 -8.48 21.08 15.04
N GLU A 162 -7.26 20.68 14.75
CA GLU A 162 -6.45 21.26 13.67
C GLU A 162 -6.60 20.49 12.37
N CYS A 163 -7.09 19.26 12.48
CA CYS A 163 -7.49 18.39 11.38
C CYS A 163 -8.98 18.66 11.18
N GLY A 164 -9.38 19.07 9.96
CA GLY A 164 -10.81 19.27 9.65
C GLY A 164 -11.62 17.99 9.92
N SER A 165 -12.96 18.08 9.87
CA SER A 165 -13.84 16.92 10.04
C SER A 165 -13.45 15.77 9.09
N GLY A 166 -12.67 14.82 9.60
CA GLY A 166 -12.01 13.77 8.82
C GLY A 166 -10.63 14.19 8.33
N GLY A 167 -9.59 13.48 8.80
CA GLY A 167 -8.21 13.64 8.37
C GLY A 167 -8.02 13.40 6.88
N GLY A 168 -8.28 14.45 6.10
CA GLY A 168 -8.06 14.51 4.67
C GLY A 168 -8.24 15.96 4.26
N ASP A 169 -7.22 16.52 3.61
CA ASP A 169 -7.41 17.70 2.79
C ASP A 169 -8.69 17.49 1.96
N SER A 170 -9.78 18.20 2.28
CA SER A 170 -10.95 18.35 1.40
C SER A 170 -10.61 19.25 0.21
N LYS A 171 -9.37 19.16 -0.26
CA LYS A 171 -8.93 19.61 -1.57
C LYS A 171 -8.65 18.33 -2.31
N GLU A 172 -9.48 18.02 -3.29
CA GLU A 172 -9.22 17.04 -4.33
C GLU A 172 -7.76 17.12 -4.77
N LYS A 173 -6.89 16.32 -4.15
CA LYS A 173 -5.65 15.92 -4.79
C LYS A 173 -6.12 14.84 -5.71
N THR A 174 -6.33 15.18 -6.97
CA THR A 174 -6.42 14.19 -8.03
C THR A 174 -5.20 13.29 -7.88
N SER A 175 -5.41 12.06 -7.39
CA SER A 175 -4.36 11.07 -7.24
C SER A 175 -3.73 10.87 -8.61
N ALA A 176 -2.58 11.49 -8.84
CA ALA A 176 -1.88 11.35 -10.10
C ALA A 176 -1.46 9.88 -10.23
N LEU A 177 -1.83 9.26 -11.36
CA LEU A 177 -1.35 7.93 -11.70
C LEU A 177 0.18 7.93 -11.69
N SER A 178 0.77 7.27 -10.70
CA SER A 178 2.21 7.07 -10.64
C SER A 178 2.65 6.07 -11.70
N LEU A 179 3.86 6.25 -12.26
CA LEU A 179 4.48 5.29 -13.18
C LEU A 179 4.50 3.86 -12.61
N SER A 180 4.61 3.74 -11.29
CA SER A 180 4.56 2.47 -10.56
C SER A 180 3.30 1.65 -10.85
N ASN A 181 2.15 2.29 -11.08
CA ASN A 181 0.88 1.61 -11.34
C ASN A 181 0.81 1.04 -12.77
N VAL A 182 1.61 1.58 -13.71
CA VAL A 182 1.61 1.21 -15.14
C VAL A 182 2.90 0.47 -15.54
N ALA A 183 3.88 0.37 -14.64
CA ALA A 183 5.18 -0.27 -14.87
C ALA A 183 5.07 -1.70 -15.45
N GLY A 184 4.05 -2.46 -15.04
CA GLY A 184 3.78 -3.81 -15.58
C GLY A 184 3.62 -3.85 -17.10
N VAL A 185 2.99 -2.83 -17.71
CA VAL A 185 2.79 -2.74 -19.16
C VAL A 185 4.13 -2.59 -19.88
N PHE A 186 5.04 -1.80 -19.33
CA PHE A 186 6.38 -1.61 -19.88
C PHE A 186 7.22 -2.91 -19.81
N TYR A 187 7.12 -3.66 -18.72
CA TYR A 187 7.83 -4.95 -18.60
C TYR A 187 7.36 -5.97 -19.63
N ILE A 188 6.04 -6.06 -19.87
CA ILE A 188 5.48 -6.95 -20.90
C ILE A 188 5.95 -6.53 -22.30
N LEU A 189 5.97 -5.23 -22.59
CA LEU A 189 6.42 -4.72 -23.88
C LEU A 189 7.89 -5.05 -24.16
N VAL A 190 8.78 -4.81 -23.18
CA VAL A 190 10.21 -5.13 -23.30
C VAL A 190 10.42 -6.65 -23.41
N GLY A 191 9.72 -7.44 -22.59
CA GLY A 191 9.77 -8.90 -22.66
C GLY A 191 9.30 -9.43 -24.01
N GLY A 192 8.22 -8.87 -24.56
CA GLY A 192 7.68 -9.22 -25.88
C GLY A 192 8.66 -8.90 -27.02
N LEU A 193 9.31 -7.73 -26.98
CA LEU A 193 10.37 -7.37 -27.93
C LEU A 193 11.56 -8.34 -27.86
N GLY A 194 12.00 -8.68 -26.65
CA GLY A 194 13.08 -9.65 -26.45
C GLY A 194 12.74 -11.04 -27.00
N LEU A 195 11.51 -11.52 -26.74
CA LEU A 195 11.03 -12.80 -27.26
C LEU A 195 10.91 -12.79 -28.79
N ALA A 196 10.37 -11.72 -29.37
CA ALA A 196 10.27 -11.57 -30.82
C ALA A 196 11.65 -11.58 -31.49
N MET A 197 12.63 -10.89 -30.90
CA MET A 197 14.01 -10.90 -31.39
C MET A 197 14.64 -12.30 -31.29
N LEU A 198 14.40 -13.03 -30.19
CA LEU A 198 14.87 -14.40 -30.03
C LEU A 198 14.28 -15.35 -31.07
N VAL A 199 12.96 -15.28 -31.29
CA VAL A 199 12.27 -16.08 -32.32
C VAL A 199 12.85 -15.77 -33.71
N ALA A 200 13.05 -14.50 -34.04
CA ALA A 200 13.65 -14.10 -35.32
C ALA A 200 15.07 -14.65 -35.50
N LEU A 201 15.91 -14.62 -34.46
CA LEU A 201 17.25 -15.22 -34.51
C LEU A 201 17.21 -16.72 -34.71
N ILE A 202 16.32 -17.41 -34.01
CA ILE A 202 16.13 -18.86 -34.12
C ILE A 202 15.70 -19.23 -35.54
N GLU A 203 14.66 -18.59 -36.08
CA GLU A 203 14.19 -18.81 -37.45
C GLU A 203 15.26 -18.51 -38.49
N PHE A 204 16.00 -17.42 -38.31
CA PHE A 204 17.11 -17.06 -39.19
C PHE A 204 18.21 -18.14 -39.19
N CYS A 205 18.60 -18.64 -38.01
CA CYS A 205 19.57 -19.72 -37.90
C CYS A 205 19.06 -21.04 -38.54
N TYR A 206 17.79 -21.39 -38.34
CA TYR A 206 17.19 -22.59 -38.95
C TYR A 206 17.17 -22.48 -40.47
N LYS A 207 16.68 -21.36 -41.02
CA LYS A 207 16.57 -21.14 -42.46
C LYS A 207 17.94 -21.06 -43.13
N SER A 208 18.89 -20.33 -42.54
CA SER A 208 20.27 -20.26 -43.02
C SER A 208 20.94 -21.64 -43.06
N ARG A 209 20.77 -22.47 -42.02
CA ARG A 209 21.29 -23.85 -42.02
C ARG A 209 20.61 -24.74 -43.05
N ALA A 210 19.29 -24.60 -43.24
CA ALA A 210 18.55 -25.36 -44.24
C ALA A 210 19.00 -25.01 -45.67
N GLU A 211 19.18 -23.73 -45.97
CA GLU A 211 19.66 -23.26 -47.27
C GLU A 211 21.12 -23.64 -47.51
N ALA A 212 22.00 -23.54 -46.50
CA ALA A 212 23.39 -24.02 -46.60
C ALA A 212 23.48 -25.53 -46.88
N LYS A 213 22.59 -26.34 -46.27
CA LYS A 213 22.50 -27.77 -46.59
C LYS A 213 22.02 -28.01 -48.03
N ARG A 214 21.00 -27.27 -48.50
CA ARG A 214 20.53 -27.35 -49.89
C ARG A 214 21.61 -26.99 -50.90
N MET A 215 22.38 -25.93 -50.64
CA MET A 215 23.50 -25.53 -51.51
C MET A 215 24.63 -26.57 -51.54
N LYS A 216 24.94 -27.23 -50.41
CA LYS A 216 25.92 -28.33 -50.37
C LYS A 216 25.46 -29.56 -51.16
N VAL A 217 24.17 -29.91 -51.10
CA VAL A 217 23.60 -31.02 -51.89
C VAL A 217 23.62 -30.69 -53.38
N ALA A 218 23.27 -29.46 -53.78
CA ALA A 218 23.36 -29.01 -55.18
C ALA A 218 24.80 -29.03 -55.72
N LYS A 219 25.78 -28.61 -54.89
CA LYS A 219 27.21 -28.63 -55.25
C LYS A 219 27.78 -30.06 -55.34
N ASN A 220 27.34 -30.97 -54.48
CA ASN A 220 27.72 -32.39 -54.57
C ASN A 220 27.07 -33.09 -55.78
N ALA A 221 25.86 -32.72 -56.16
CA ALA A 221 25.23 -33.21 -57.40
C ALA A 221 25.98 -32.74 -58.66
N GLN A 222 26.57 -31.54 -58.65
CA GLN A 222 27.46 -31.08 -59.71
C GLN A 222 28.83 -31.78 -59.73
N ASN A 223 29.35 -32.21 -58.57
CA ASN A 223 30.62 -32.94 -58.50
C ASN A 223 30.52 -34.43 -58.92
N ILE A 224 29.32 -35.00 -59.06
CA ILE A 224 29.12 -36.39 -59.54
C ILE A 224 29.03 -36.47 -61.07
N ASN A 225 28.83 -35.35 -61.77
CA ASN A 225 28.87 -35.27 -63.23
C ASN A 225 29.91 -34.25 -63.71
N PRO A 226 31.16 -34.66 -63.99
CA PRO A 226 32.07 -33.81 -64.73
C PRO A 226 31.74 -33.96 -66.22
N THR A 227 30.91 -33.07 -66.74
CA THR A 227 30.88 -32.82 -68.18
C THR A 227 31.26 -31.37 -68.48
N SER A 228 32.35 -31.30 -69.23
CA SER A 228 33.04 -30.16 -69.85
C SER A 228 32.14 -29.05 -70.41
N SER A 229 32.46 -27.82 -69.99
CA SER A 229 32.63 -26.59 -70.79
C SER A 229 31.88 -26.43 -72.12
N GLN A 230 31.02 -25.41 -72.20
CA GLN A 230 31.17 -24.19 -73.03
C GLN A 230 29.81 -23.48 -73.18
N ASN A 231 29.70 -22.21 -72.74
CA ASN A 231 29.69 -21.05 -73.63
C ASN A 231 29.16 -19.81 -72.91
N SER A 232 30.01 -18.79 -72.87
CA SER A 232 29.62 -17.41 -72.67
C SER A 232 28.85 -16.93 -73.91
N GLN A 233 27.63 -16.43 -73.73
CA GLN A 233 27.08 -15.41 -74.63
C GLN A 233 26.11 -14.52 -73.85
N ASN A 234 26.44 -13.23 -73.90
CA ASN A 234 25.72 -12.12 -73.28
C ASN A 234 24.31 -11.96 -73.90
N PHE A 235 23.35 -11.58 -73.07
CA PHE A 235 22.27 -10.69 -73.52
C PHE A 235 21.86 -9.74 -72.40
N ALA A 236 22.30 -8.50 -72.52
CA ALA A 236 21.73 -7.38 -71.81
C ALA A 236 20.33 -7.08 -72.40
N THR A 237 19.40 -6.60 -71.57
CA THR A 237 18.65 -5.34 -71.78
C THR A 237 17.33 -5.36 -70.99
N TYR A 238 17.28 -4.47 -69.99
CA TYR A 238 16.16 -3.63 -69.54
C TYR A 238 14.71 -4.01 -69.86
N LYS A 239 13.86 -3.98 -68.82
CA LYS A 239 12.62 -3.18 -68.86
C LYS A 239 12.26 -2.64 -67.47
N GLU A 240 12.20 -1.31 -67.42
CA GLU A 240 11.61 -0.48 -66.37
C GLU A 240 10.12 -0.76 -66.17
N GLY A 241 9.62 -0.36 -64.98
CA GLY A 241 8.20 -0.20 -64.71
C GLY A 241 7.94 0.25 -63.28
N TYR A 242 8.27 1.51 -62.97
CA TYR A 242 7.76 2.22 -61.78
C TYR A 242 6.29 2.59 -61.98
N ASN A 243 5.48 2.48 -60.92
CA ASN A 243 4.39 3.38 -60.48
C ASN A 243 3.87 2.80 -59.13
N VAL A 244 4.09 3.36 -57.93
CA VAL A 244 3.89 4.72 -57.37
C VAL A 244 2.43 5.00 -56.96
N TYR A 245 2.28 5.17 -55.63
CA TYR A 245 1.19 5.70 -54.77
C TYR A 245 -0.15 4.96 -54.61
N GLY A 246 -0.46 4.68 -53.35
CA GLY A 246 -1.75 4.22 -52.85
C GLY A 246 -1.72 4.12 -51.33
N ILE A 247 -1.74 5.27 -50.67
CA ILE A 247 -1.83 5.47 -49.23
C ILE A 247 -3.25 5.10 -48.83
N GLU A 248 -3.45 4.16 -47.91
CA GLU A 248 -4.69 4.12 -47.14
C GLU A 248 -4.42 3.89 -45.66
N SER A 249 -5.01 4.81 -44.91
CA SER A 249 -4.79 5.14 -43.53
C SER A 249 -5.35 4.10 -42.56
N VAL A 250 -4.64 3.99 -41.46
CA VAL A 250 -5.13 3.51 -40.16
C VAL A 250 -6.44 4.20 -39.78
N LYS A 251 -7.40 3.38 -39.33
CA LYS A 251 -8.51 3.79 -38.47
C LYS A 251 -8.63 2.78 -37.32
N ILE A 252 -8.06 3.14 -36.17
CA ILE A 252 -8.66 2.99 -34.84
C ILE A 252 -8.41 4.31 -34.14
#